data_AF-B3SJY8-F1
#
_entry.id   AF-B3SJY8-F1
#
_cell.length_a   1.000
_cell.length_b   1.000
_cell.length_c   1.000
_cell.angle_alpha   90.00
_cell.angle_beta   90.00
_cell.angle_gamma   90.00
#
_symmetry.space_group_name_H-M   'P 1'
#
loop_
_entity.id
_entity.type
_entity.pdbx_description
1 polymer ?
#
loop_
_entity_poly.entity_id
_entity_poly.type
_entity_poly.pdbx_seq_one_letter_code
_entity_poly.pdbx_strand_id
1 'polypeptide(L)'
;ETGRFQQFWDEAAKNRHILEAVPGFEQAIQAYASHLLSLSYQKVPRSVLAEAVNMDGASLDKFIEHQVTSSGWIVEKEGGSIVLPQNEFNHPEL
;
A
#
# COMPACT_ATOMS: atom_id res chain seq x y z
N GLU A 1 -11.92 -5.10 4.82
CA GLU A 1 -12.86 -6.16 4.38
C GLU A 1 -13.03 -6.29 2.86
N THR A 2 -13.16 -5.22 2.05
CA THR A 2 -13.37 -5.35 0.58
C THR A 2 -12.24 -4.83 -0.33
N GLY A 3 -11.12 -4.35 0.22
CA GLY A 3 -9.97 -3.86 -0.56
C GLY A 3 -10.22 -2.61 -1.43
N ARG A 4 -11.34 -1.89 -1.24
CA ARG A 4 -11.71 -0.72 -2.04
C ARG A 4 -11.09 0.57 -1.49
N PHE A 5 -9.76 0.67 -1.54
CA PHE A 5 -9.02 1.78 -0.94
C PHE A 5 -9.30 3.14 -1.59
N GLN A 6 -9.43 3.22 -2.92
CA GLN A 6 -9.74 4.49 -3.58
C GLN A 6 -11.07 5.09 -3.06
N GLN A 7 -12.13 4.28 -3.01
CA GLN A 7 -13.43 4.71 -2.47
C GLN A 7 -13.34 5.12 -1.00
N PHE A 8 -12.54 4.40 -0.21
CA PHE A 8 -12.31 4.76 1.19
C PHE A 8 -11.65 6.15 1.30
N TRP A 9 -10.62 6.43 0.51
CA TRP A 9 -9.93 7.71 0.53
C TRP A 9 -10.82 8.87 0.03
N ASP A 10 -11.67 8.62 -0.97
CA ASP A 10 -12.65 9.60 -1.45
C ASP A 10 -13.66 9.98 -0.34
N GLU A 11 -14.15 9.00 0.44
CA GLU A 11 -15.06 9.25 1.57
C GLU A 11 -14.34 9.84 2.78
N ALA A 12 -13.09 9.42 3.03
CA ALA A 12 -12.26 9.97 4.10
C ALA A 12 -11.99 11.46 3.88
N ALA A 13 -11.73 11.88 2.63
CA ALA A 13 -11.54 13.27 2.27
C ALA A 13 -12.76 14.14 2.59
N LYS A 14 -13.98 13.61 2.42
CA LYS A 14 -15.24 14.30 2.77
C LYS A 14 -15.43 14.48 4.27
N ASN A 15 -14.85 13.58 5.08
CA ASN A 15 -15.02 13.52 6.53
C ASN A 15 -13.74 13.87 7.31
N ARG A 16 -12.82 14.61 6.66
CA ARG A 16 -11.48 14.90 7.17
C ARG A 16 -11.44 15.48 8.59
N HIS A 17 -12.39 16.35 8.92
CA HIS A 17 -12.52 16.97 10.25
C HIS A 17 -12.72 15.96 11.41
N ILE A 18 -13.28 14.78 11.12
CA ILE A 18 -13.44 13.70 12.12
C ILE A 18 -12.14 12.90 12.22
N LEU A 19 -11.50 12.64 11.08
CA LEU A 19 -10.33 11.78 11.00
C LEU A 19 -9.07 12.47 11.55
N GLU A 20 -8.93 13.78 11.36
CA GLU A 20 -7.81 14.57 11.91
C GLU A 20 -7.82 14.63 13.44
N ALA A 21 -8.98 14.39 14.07
CA ALA A 21 -9.08 14.29 15.52
C ALA A 21 -8.44 13.00 16.09
N VAL A 22 -8.10 12.03 15.23
CA VAL A 22 -7.51 10.74 15.62
C VAL A 22 -6.04 10.70 15.18
N PRO A 23 -5.09 10.85 16.13
CA PRO A 23 -3.67 10.79 15.81
C PRO A 23 -3.28 9.44 15.20
N GLY A 24 -2.55 9.46 14.09
CA GLY A 24 -2.03 8.25 13.46
C GLY A 24 -3.03 7.48 12.58
N PHE A 25 -4.25 7.98 12.40
CA PHE A 25 -5.30 7.28 11.66
C PHE A 25 -4.87 6.93 10.24
N GLU A 26 -4.37 7.89 9.48
CA GLU A 26 -3.96 7.71 8.08
C GLU A 26 -2.83 6.67 7.98
N GLN A 27 -1.85 6.76 8.87
CA GLN A 27 -0.71 5.83 8.93
C GLN A 27 -1.16 4.41 9.23
N ALA A 28 -2.16 4.23 10.10
CA ALA A 28 -2.72 2.91 10.41
C ALA A 28 -3.42 2.29 9.18
N ILE A 29 -4.17 3.09 8.42
CA ILE A 29 -4.80 2.63 7.17
C ILE A 29 -3.75 2.29 6.11
N GLN A 30 -2.71 3.11 5.95
CA GLN A 30 -1.61 2.87 5.03
C GLN A 30 -0.86 1.57 5.36
N ALA A 31 -0.58 1.34 6.65
CA ALA A 31 0.01 0.09 7.12
C ALA A 31 -0.88 -1.11 6.81
N TYR A 32 -2.18 -1.02 7.10
CA TYR A 32 -3.15 -2.07 6.80
C TYR A 32 -3.23 -2.38 5.29
N ALA A 33 -3.26 -1.34 4.44
CA ALA A 33 -3.30 -1.50 2.98
C ALA A 33 -2.05 -2.22 2.46
N SER A 34 -0.86 -1.76 2.87
CA SER A 34 0.40 -2.38 2.47
C SER A 34 0.55 -3.83 2.94
N HIS A 35 0.06 -4.13 4.16
CA HIS A 35 0.07 -5.48 4.70
C HIS A 35 -0.87 -6.41 3.91
N LEU A 36 -2.11 -5.97 3.62
CA LEU A 36 -3.04 -6.75 2.81
C LEU A 36 -2.50 -7.04 1.41
N LEU A 37 -1.88 -6.05 0.76
CA LEU A 37 -1.26 -6.25 -0.54
C LEU A 37 -0.13 -7.29 -0.47
N SER A 38 0.72 -7.20 0.55
CA SER A 38 1.82 -8.15 0.77
C SER A 38 1.32 -9.57 1.04
N LEU A 39 0.17 -9.72 1.69
CA LEU A 39 -0.45 -11.02 1.93
C LEU A 39 -1.07 -11.64 0.67
N SER A 40 -1.60 -10.84 -0.25
CA SER A 40 -2.47 -11.36 -1.33
C SER A 40 -1.87 -11.31 -2.73
N TYR A 41 -0.82 -10.52 -2.94
CA TYR A 41 -0.21 -10.35 -4.26
C TYR A 41 1.31 -10.52 -4.17
N GLN A 42 1.88 -11.30 -5.09
CA GLN A 42 3.34 -11.34 -5.24
C GLN A 42 3.89 -10.07 -5.88
N LYS A 43 3.09 -9.44 -6.74
CA LYS A 43 3.51 -8.34 -7.60
C LYS A 43 2.37 -7.35 -7.74
N VAL A 44 2.68 -6.08 -7.49
CA VAL A 44 1.70 -4.99 -7.50
C VAL A 44 2.24 -3.83 -8.35
N PRO A 45 1.47 -3.27 -9.29
CA PRO A 45 1.86 -2.06 -10.00
C PRO A 45 2.02 -0.89 -9.02
N ARG A 46 3.02 -0.04 -9.24
CA ARG A 46 3.22 1.15 -8.40
C ARG A 46 1.98 2.05 -8.30
N SER A 47 1.19 2.16 -9.36
CA SER A 47 -0.07 2.93 -9.36
C SER A 47 -1.09 2.37 -8.38
N VAL A 48 -1.26 1.04 -8.35
CA VAL A 48 -2.19 0.37 -7.42
C VAL A 48 -1.75 0.57 -5.97
N LEU A 49 -0.44 0.51 -5.70
CA LEU A 49 0.07 0.84 -4.37
C LEU A 49 -0.22 2.30 -4.02
N ALA A 50 0.05 3.24 -4.95
CA ALA A 50 -0.19 4.67 -4.77
C ALA A 50 -1.64 4.97 -4.35
N GLU A 51 -2.60 4.36 -5.05
CA GLU A 51 -4.03 4.45 -4.74
C GLU A 51 -4.36 3.82 -3.38
N ALA A 52 -3.75 2.68 -3.05
CA ALA A 52 -4.01 1.97 -1.81
C ALA A 52 -3.54 2.75 -0.57
N VAL A 53 -2.36 3.38 -0.63
CA VAL A 53 -1.81 4.16 0.48
C VAL A 53 -2.12 5.65 0.40
N ASN A 54 -2.80 6.11 -0.66
CA ASN A 54 -3.09 7.51 -0.94
C ASN A 54 -1.84 8.41 -0.90
N MET A 55 -0.78 7.96 -1.57
CA MET A 55 0.47 8.71 -1.69
C MET A 55 0.91 8.78 -3.14
N ASP A 56 1.54 9.89 -3.51
CA ASP A 56 2.15 10.09 -4.81
C ASP A 56 3.56 10.69 -4.71
N GLY A 57 4.22 10.81 -5.86
CA GLY A 57 5.52 11.45 -6.02
C GLY A 57 6.56 11.00 -4.98
N ALA A 58 7.24 11.99 -4.38
CA ALA A 58 8.33 11.77 -3.44
C ALA A 58 7.90 11.10 -2.12
N SER A 59 6.64 11.26 -1.71
CA SER A 59 6.12 10.60 -0.50
C SER A 59 5.99 9.10 -0.72
N LEU A 60 5.47 8.71 -1.89
CA LEU A 60 5.40 7.31 -2.29
C LEU A 60 6.79 6.70 -2.49
N ASP A 61 7.74 7.44 -3.06
CA ASP A 61 9.14 6.98 -3.20
C ASP A 61 9.76 6.63 -1.84
N LYS A 62 9.65 7.54 -0.87
CA LYS A 62 10.16 7.30 0.50
C LYS A 62 9.48 6.13 1.18
N PHE A 63 8.16 5.97 0.99
CA PHE A 63 7.42 4.84 1.52
C PHE A 63 7.95 3.51 0.94
N ILE A 64 8.15 3.45 -0.38
CA ILE A 64 8.68 2.26 -1.05
C ILE A 64 10.11 1.97 -0.58
N GLU A 65 10.99 2.97 -0.52
CA GLU A 65 12.36 2.80 -0.01
C GLU A 65 12.39 2.23 1.42
N HIS A 66 11.51 2.73 2.29
CA HIS A 66 11.35 2.20 3.63
C HIS A 66 10.94 0.72 3.59
N GLN A 67 9.96 0.35 2.77
CA GLN A 67 9.49 -1.04 2.66
C GLN A 67 10.53 -1.98 2.04
N VAL A 68 11.35 -1.49 1.11
CA VAL A 68 12.50 -2.24 0.58
C VAL A 68 13.48 -2.58 1.70
N THR A 69 13.78 -1.61 2.56
CA THR A 69 14.76 -1.76 3.65
C THR A 69 14.22 -2.59 4.82
N SER A 70 12.94 -2.41 5.17
CA SER A 70 12.35 -2.98 6.40
C SER A 70 11.54 -4.27 6.17
N SER A 71 10.97 -4.43 4.98
CA SER A 71 9.99 -5.48 4.69
C SER A 71 10.40 -6.36 3.51
N GLY A 72 11.59 -6.16 2.92
CA GLY A 72 12.12 -7.01 1.84
C GLY A 72 11.42 -6.85 0.49
N TRP A 73 10.78 -5.71 0.24
CA TRP A 73 10.19 -5.42 -1.07
C TRP A 73 11.26 -5.22 -2.12
N ILE A 74 10.95 -5.52 -3.39
CA ILE A 74 11.86 -5.33 -4.52
C ILE A 74 11.16 -4.48 -5.58
N VAL A 75 11.83 -3.42 -6.04
CA VAL A 75 11.33 -2.58 -7.14
C VAL A 75 11.90 -3.10 -8.45
N GLU A 76 11.04 -3.52 -9.37
CA GLU A 76 11.48 -3.87 -10.72
C GLU A 76 11.74 -2.63 -11.55
N LYS A 77 12.88 -2.64 -12.25
CA LYS A 77 13.29 -1.55 -13.15
C LYS A 77 12.45 -1.51 -14.43
N GLU A 78 11.91 -2.65 -14.85
CA GLU A 78 11.07 -2.78 -16.04
C GLU A 78 9.60 -2.87 -15.62
N GLY A 79 8.76 -1.96 -16.13
CA GLY A 79 7.31 -1.98 -15.86
C GLY A 79 6.87 -1.38 -14.52
N GLY A 80 7.78 -0.85 -13.70
CA GLY A 80 7.45 -0.07 -12.50
C GLY A 80 6.62 -0.83 -11.46
N SER A 81 6.75 -2.15 -11.44
CA SER A 81 6.04 -3.01 -10.48
C SER A 81 6.89 -3.26 -9.24
N ILE A 82 6.21 -3.56 -8.14
CA ILE A 82 6.81 -3.85 -6.85
C ILE A 82 6.54 -5.32 -6.56
N VAL A 83 7.61 -6.07 -6.33
CA VAL A 83 7.56 -7.48 -5.92
C VAL A 83 7.59 -7.54 -4.41
N LEU A 84 6.59 -8.22 -3.84
CA LEU A 84 6.36 -8.36 -2.42
C LEU A 84 6.94 -9.72 -1.96
N PRO A 85 7.42 -9.83 -0.70
CA PRO A 85 7.97 -11.08 -0.18
C PRO A 85 6.98 -12.23 -0.29
N GLN A 86 7.47 -13.40 -0.70
CA GLN A 86 6.63 -14.60 -0.79
C GLN A 86 6.14 -15.07 0.59
N ASN A 87 4.91 -15.55 0.65
CA ASN A 87 4.25 -16.18 1.78
C ASN A 87 3.24 -17.22 1.27
N GLU A 88 2.64 -17.99 2.17
CA GLU A 88 1.71 -19.10 1.88
C GLU A 88 0.47 -18.72 1.04
N PHE A 89 0.17 -17.43 0.86
CA PHE A 89 -1.03 -16.94 0.19
C PHE A 89 -0.76 -16.16 -1.10
N ASN A 90 0.49 -15.78 -1.37
CA ASN A 90 0.82 -14.87 -2.48
C ASN A 90 1.76 -15.46 -3.53
N HIS A 91 2.01 -16.77 -3.54
CA HIS A 91 2.76 -17.44 -4.59
C HIS A 91 1.87 -18.46 -5.33
N PRO A 92 2.00 -18.60 -6.66
CA PRO A 92 1.24 -19.57 -7.42
C PRO A 92 1.86 -20.97 -7.26
N GLU A 93 1.68 -21.59 -6.10
CA GLU A 93 1.85 -23.04 -5.94
C GLU A 93 0.46 -23.67 -5.76
N LEU A 94 -0.09 -24.10 -6.89
CA LEU A 94 -0.90 -25.30 -7.04
C LEU A 94 -0.34 -26.07 -8.24
#